data_AF-A0A4R5XDA1-F1
#
_entry.id   AF-A0A4R5XDA1-F1
#
_cell.length_a   1.000
_cell.length_b   1.000
_cell.length_c   1.000
_cell.angle_alpha   90.00
_cell.angle_beta   90.00
_cell.angle_gamma   90.00
#
_symmetry.space_group_name_H-M   'P 1'
#
loop_
_entity.id
_entity.type
_entity.pdbx_description
1 polymer ?
#
loop_
_entity_poly.entity_id
_entity_poly.type
_entity_poly.pdbx_seq_one_letter_code
_entity_poly.pdbx_strand_id
1 'polypeptide(L)'
;MHVTLRLLSERVHKPLINFLGKRKWPTQVEAPHPHPAGSQEYKKSFADFVKRYESSGSSKASSPAPSPPPSTNHTAQSGAFSEFWQAPERLWKRRFDDTEIDAILSGGASLR
;
A
#
# COMPACT_ATOMS: atom_id res chain seq x y z
N MET A 1 21.01 -25.87 -59.16
CA MET A 1 20.47 -26.58 -57.97
C MET A 1 20.61 -25.64 -56.77
N HIS A 2 19.59 -24.85 -56.43
CA HIS A 2 19.64 -23.93 -55.30
C HIS A 2 18.93 -24.57 -54.11
N VAL A 3 19.70 -25.03 -53.13
CA VAL A 3 19.15 -25.66 -51.92
C VAL A 3 18.64 -24.54 -51.00
N THR A 4 17.34 -24.51 -50.77
CA THR A 4 16.62 -23.49 -50.02
C THR A 4 16.87 -23.63 -48.51
N LEU A 5 17.94 -23.01 -48.02
CA LEU A 5 18.30 -22.94 -46.60
C LEU A 5 17.31 -22.15 -45.72
N ARG A 6 16.28 -21.51 -46.31
CA ARG A 6 15.28 -20.71 -45.58
C ARG A 6 14.32 -21.53 -44.73
N LEU A 7 14.06 -22.81 -45.05
CA LEU A 7 13.12 -23.64 -44.28
C LEU A 7 13.67 -24.11 -42.91
N LEU A 8 15.00 -24.15 -42.73
CA LEU A 8 15.60 -24.63 -41.48
C LEU A 8 15.72 -23.53 -40.40
N SER A 9 15.68 -22.24 -40.77
CA SER A 9 15.79 -21.14 -39.80
C SER A 9 14.48 -20.77 -39.12
N GLU A 10 13.31 -21.15 -39.67
CA GLU A 10 12.00 -20.78 -39.11
C GLU A 10 11.67 -21.51 -37.80
N ARG A 11 12.35 -22.62 -37.51
CA ARG A 11 12.11 -23.44 -36.29
C ARG A 11 13.10 -23.17 -35.16
N VAL A 12 14.25 -22.55 -35.42
CA VAL A 12 15.34 -22.41 -34.45
C VAL A 12 15.27 -21.09 -33.66
N HIS A 13 14.62 -20.05 -34.20
CA HIS A 13 14.65 -18.70 -33.63
C HIS A 13 13.27 -18.15 -33.23
N LYS A 14 12.35 -18.99 -32.76
CA LYS A 14 11.11 -18.50 -32.14
C LYS A 14 11.36 -18.18 -30.67
N PRO A 15 11.37 -16.90 -30.25
CA PRO A 15 11.53 -16.57 -28.84
C PRO A 15 10.34 -17.09 -28.03
N LEU A 16 10.60 -17.73 -26.88
CA LEU A 16 9.57 -18.24 -25.97
C LEU A 16 8.79 -17.13 -25.23
N ILE A 17 9.18 -15.88 -25.42
CA ILE A 17 8.55 -14.73 -24.81
C ILE A 17 7.44 -14.24 -25.72
N ASN A 18 6.20 -14.47 -25.30
CA ASN A 18 5.03 -13.87 -25.94
C ASN A 18 4.78 -12.51 -25.29
N PHE A 19 4.94 -11.43 -26.05
CA PHE A 19 4.55 -10.11 -25.59
C PHE A 19 3.02 -10.07 -25.50
N LEU A 20 2.49 -9.98 -24.27
CA LEU A 20 1.05 -9.96 -23.94
C LEU A 20 0.31 -8.69 -24.46
N GLY A 21 0.83 -8.01 -25.48
CA GLY A 21 0.32 -6.74 -25.98
C GLY A 21 0.54 -5.57 -25.02
N LYS A 22 -0.03 -4.41 -25.35
CA LYS A 22 -0.01 -3.23 -24.47
C LYS A 22 -0.92 -3.50 -23.28
N ARG A 23 -0.38 -3.43 -22.06
CA ARG A 23 -1.17 -3.52 -20.81
C ARG A 23 -2.23 -2.42 -20.83
N LYS A 24 -3.51 -2.80 -20.86
CA LYS A 24 -4.63 -1.87 -20.73
C LYS A 24 -4.91 -1.70 -19.25
N TRP A 25 -4.67 -0.51 -18.72
CA TRP A 25 -5.17 -0.17 -17.40
C TRP A 25 -6.68 0.01 -17.49
N PRO A 26 -7.46 -0.53 -16.54
CA PRO A 26 -8.89 -0.28 -16.49
C PRO A 26 -9.13 1.23 -16.33
N THR A 27 -9.95 1.80 -17.21
CA THR A 27 -10.28 3.22 -17.21
C THR A 27 -11.14 3.61 -16.00
N GLN A 28 -11.89 2.65 -15.46
CA GLN A 28 -12.76 2.85 -14.31
C GLN A 28 -12.09 2.30 -13.05
N VAL A 29 -12.17 3.09 -11.98
CA VAL A 29 -11.81 2.64 -10.64
C VAL A 29 -12.83 1.58 -10.23
N GLU A 30 -12.33 0.40 -9.84
CA GLU A 30 -13.16 -0.70 -9.36
C GLU A 30 -13.93 -0.28 -8.10
N ALA A 31 -15.23 -0.59 -8.05
CA ALA A 31 -16.05 -0.29 -6.90
C ALA A 31 -15.58 -1.11 -5.68
N PRO A 32 -15.60 -0.56 -4.46
CA PRO A 32 -15.25 -1.33 -3.26
C PRO A 32 -16.12 -2.59 -3.15
N HIS A 33 -15.49 -3.74 -3.00
CA HIS A 33 -16.18 -5.02 -2.81
C HIS A 33 -15.45 -5.87 -1.75
N PRO A 34 -16.14 -6.79 -1.06
CA PRO A 34 -15.50 -7.66 -0.10
C PRO A 34 -14.54 -8.64 -0.78
N HIS A 35 -13.45 -8.99 -0.11
CA HIS A 35 -12.46 -9.91 -0.65
C HIS A 35 -13.03 -11.34 -0.78
N PRO A 36 -12.80 -12.06 -1.89
CA PRO A 36 -13.36 -13.40 -2.11
C PRO A 36 -12.87 -14.42 -1.09
N ALA A 37 -11.62 -14.33 -0.63
CA ALA A 37 -11.07 -15.18 0.44
C ALA A 37 -11.33 -14.65 1.85
N GLY A 38 -12.12 -13.58 2.01
CA GLY A 38 -12.48 -13.04 3.33
C GLY A 38 -13.44 -13.94 4.10
N SER A 39 -13.48 -13.77 5.43
CA SER A 39 -14.44 -14.47 6.28
C SER A 39 -15.89 -14.13 5.88
N GLN A 40 -16.81 -15.06 6.14
CA GLN A 40 -18.22 -14.90 5.81
C GLN A 40 -18.86 -13.71 6.52
N GLU A 41 -18.40 -13.39 7.74
CA GLU A 41 -18.91 -12.29 8.54
C GLU A 41 -18.58 -10.92 7.92
N TYR A 42 -17.33 -10.71 7.49
CA TYR A 42 -16.92 -9.46 6.84
C TYR A 42 -17.61 -9.23 5.50
N LYS A 43 -17.95 -10.30 4.78
CA LYS A 43 -18.72 -10.19 3.53
C LYS A 43 -20.12 -9.63 3.77
N LYS A 44 -20.76 -9.99 4.89
CA LYS A 44 -22.12 -9.55 5.24
C LYS A 44 -22.15 -8.09 5.70
N SER A 45 -21.16 -7.65 6.47
CA SER A 45 -21.10 -6.29 7.05
C SER A 45 -20.40 -5.25 6.15
N PHE A 46 -19.92 -5.64 4.97
CA PHE A 46 -19.15 -4.76 4.09
C PHE A 46 -19.93 -3.53 3.61
N ALA A 47 -21.22 -3.67 3.28
CA ALA A 47 -22.04 -2.55 2.83
C ALA A 47 -22.18 -1.45 3.90
N ASP A 48 -22.37 -1.86 5.16
CA ASP A 48 -22.46 -0.94 6.29
C ASP A 48 -21.13 -0.22 6.53
N PHE A 49 -20.01 -0.94 6.35
CA PHE A 49 -18.67 -0.36 6.44
C PHE A 49 -18.46 0.73 5.37
N VAL A 50 -18.81 0.46 4.11
CA VAL A 50 -18.68 1.44 3.02
C VAL A 50 -19.52 2.69 3.31
N LYS A 51 -20.77 2.53 3.76
CA LYS A 51 -21.62 3.66 4.13
C LYS A 51 -21.02 4.52 5.24
N ARG A 52 -20.46 3.89 6.28
CA ARG A 52 -19.78 4.59 7.38
C ARG A 52 -18.53 5.31 6.87
N TYR A 53 -17.75 4.64 6.03
CA TYR A 53 -16.53 5.19 5.44
C TYR A 53 -16.82 6.46 4.62
N GLU A 54 -17.82 6.43 3.75
CA GLU A 54 -18.26 7.59 2.96
C GLU A 54 -18.79 8.73 3.84
N SER A 55 -19.56 8.41 4.88
CA SER A 55 -20.07 9.41 5.83
C SER A 55 -18.98 10.04 6.70
N SER A 56 -17.83 9.38 6.86
CA SER A 56 -16.75 9.81 7.77
C SER A 56 -15.81 10.86 7.16
N GLY A 57 -16.06 11.30 5.92
CA GLY A 57 -15.38 12.45 5.33
C GLY A 57 -13.86 12.26 5.22
N SER A 58 -13.42 11.42 4.28
CA SER A 58 -12.07 11.39 3.68
C SER A 58 -10.92 11.98 4.54
N SER A 59 -10.66 11.41 5.71
CA SER A 59 -9.30 11.37 6.25
C SER A 59 -8.72 10.04 5.83
N LYS A 60 -7.54 10.10 5.21
CA LYS A 60 -6.78 8.97 4.66
C LYS A 60 -6.36 8.06 5.82
N ALA A 61 -7.28 7.25 6.33
CA ALA A 61 -7.06 6.38 7.47
C ALA A 61 -6.28 5.13 7.01
N SER A 62 -4.98 5.15 7.26
CA SER A 62 -4.24 3.90 7.48
C SER A 62 -4.93 3.15 8.63
N SER A 63 -5.42 1.96 8.34
CA SER A 63 -6.22 1.14 9.25
C SER A 63 -5.52 0.90 10.58
N PRO A 64 -6.18 1.11 11.75
CA PRO A 64 -5.83 0.39 12.95
C PRO A 64 -6.67 -0.90 13.01
N ALA A 65 -6.01 -2.00 13.40
CA ALA A 65 -6.63 -3.29 13.67
C ALA A 65 -7.75 -3.19 14.74
N PRO A 66 -8.75 -4.09 14.75
CA PRO A 66 -9.81 -4.05 15.75
C PRO A 66 -9.29 -4.57 17.11
N SER A 67 -9.27 -3.69 18.11
CA SER A 67 -9.03 -4.03 19.53
C SER A 67 -10.34 -4.50 20.20
N PRO A 68 -10.27 -5.38 21.22
CA PRO A 68 -11.43 -5.93 21.94
C PRO A 68 -12.11 -4.88 22.88
N PRO A 69 -13.34 -5.16 23.39
CA PRO A 69 -14.18 -4.18 24.09
C PRO A 69 -13.64 -3.77 25.48
N PRO A 70 -14.05 -2.59 26.00
CA PRO A 70 -13.39 -1.95 27.13
C PRO A 70 -13.81 -2.55 28.48
N SER A 71 -12.85 -2.98 29.28
CA SER A 71 -13.05 -3.22 30.71
C SER A 71 -12.81 -1.92 31.50
N THR A 72 -13.88 -1.49 32.15
CA THR A 72 -14.01 -0.60 33.30
C THR A 72 -12.74 -0.22 34.07
N ASN A 73 -12.62 1.09 34.33
CA ASN A 73 -11.81 1.77 35.34
C ASN A 73 -10.29 1.72 35.20
N HIS A 74 -9.73 2.71 34.50
CA HIS A 74 -8.67 3.59 35.02
C HIS A 74 -8.69 4.89 34.20
N THR A 75 -8.58 6.02 34.91
CA THR A 75 -8.41 7.40 34.43
C THR A 75 -8.07 7.56 32.95
N ALA A 76 -8.97 8.25 32.23
CA ALA A 76 -8.88 8.59 30.82
C ALA A 76 -7.54 9.23 30.43
N GLN A 77 -6.64 8.44 29.85
CA GLN A 77 -5.67 8.87 28.82
C GLN A 77 -5.47 7.74 27.78
N SER A 78 -6.57 7.14 27.34
CA SER A 78 -6.60 6.32 26.13
C SER A 78 -7.17 7.19 25.01
N GLY A 79 -6.34 8.08 24.46
CA GLY A 79 -6.74 8.99 23.39
C GLY A 79 -5.55 9.23 22.49
N ALA A 80 -5.66 8.80 21.24
CA ALA A 80 -4.72 9.22 20.21
C ALA A 80 -4.57 10.76 20.26
N PHE A 81 -3.33 11.25 20.27
CA PHE A 81 -3.07 12.68 20.22
C PHE A 81 -3.50 13.22 18.85
N SER A 82 -4.20 14.36 18.84
CA SER A 82 -4.62 14.98 17.58
C SER A 82 -3.42 15.56 16.83
N GLU A 83 -2.49 16.15 17.58
CA GLU A 83 -1.32 16.81 17.03
C GLU A 83 -0.04 16.26 17.65
N PHE A 84 1.04 16.24 16.88
CA PHE A 84 2.32 15.66 17.28
C PHE A 84 2.88 16.24 18.59
N TRP A 85 2.76 17.56 18.78
CA TRP A 85 3.27 18.25 19.98
C TRP A 85 2.44 18.00 21.25
N GLN A 86 1.27 17.37 21.15
CA GLN A 86 0.48 16.95 22.31
C GLN A 86 0.99 15.62 22.88
N ALA A 87 1.73 14.84 22.08
CA ALA A 87 2.30 13.57 22.53
C ALA A 87 3.48 13.81 23.50
N PRO A 88 3.69 12.92 24.48
CA PRO A 88 4.89 12.96 25.33
C PRO A 88 6.18 12.87 24.51
N GLU A 89 7.23 13.58 24.95
CA GLU A 89 8.52 13.66 24.27
C GLU A 89 9.16 12.29 23.98
N ARG A 90 8.91 11.28 24.84
CA ARG A 90 9.38 9.90 24.60
C ARG A 90 8.85 9.28 23.29
N LEU A 91 7.73 9.79 22.78
CA LEU A 91 7.07 9.33 21.56
C LEU A 91 7.41 10.21 20.36
N TRP A 92 8.17 11.28 20.55
CA TRP A 92 8.61 12.13 19.45
C TRP A 92 9.65 11.37 18.63
N LYS A 93 9.57 11.53 17.31
CA LYS A 93 10.61 10.99 16.43
C LYS A 93 11.93 11.70 16.76
N ARG A 94 13.02 10.94 16.71
CA ARG A 94 14.37 11.47 16.90
C ARG A 94 14.59 12.65 15.94
N ARG A 95 15.17 13.75 16.44
CA ARG A 95 15.59 14.87 15.59
C ARG A 95 16.77 14.43 14.75
N PHE A 96 16.76 14.81 13.47
CA PHE A 96 17.87 14.56 12.55
C PHE A 96 18.92 15.65 12.73
N ASP A 97 20.19 15.26 12.82
CA ASP A 97 21.32 16.18 12.82
C ASP A 97 21.61 16.68 11.39
N ASP A 98 22.21 17.87 11.25
CA ASP A 98 22.47 18.49 9.95
C ASP A 98 23.31 17.60 9.01
N THR A 99 24.22 16.81 9.58
CA THR A 99 25.03 15.83 8.86
C THR A 99 24.20 14.66 8.32
N GLU A 100 23.20 14.20 9.08
CA GLU A 100 22.29 13.14 8.65
C GLU A 100 21.36 13.66 7.55
N ILE A 101 20.88 14.90 7.67
CA ILE A 101 20.08 15.57 6.65
C ILE A 101 20.88 15.68 5.34
N ASP A 102 22.12 16.15 5.40
CA ASP A 102 22.98 16.29 4.23
C ASP A 102 23.35 14.93 3.61
N ALA A 103 23.60 13.91 4.44
CA ALA A 103 23.83 12.55 3.95
C ALA A 103 22.60 11.99 3.21
N ILE A 104 21.38 12.25 3.69
CA ILE A 104 20.14 11.83 3.01
C ILE A 104 19.94 12.60 1.70
N LEU A 105 20.11 13.92 1.72
CA LEU A 105 19.90 14.78 0.54
C LEU A 105 20.94 14.56 -0.55
N SER A 106 22.20 14.33 -0.15
CA SER A 106 23.28 13.99 -1.08
C SER A 106 23.22 12.54 -1.58
N GLY A 107 22.29 11.72 -1.10
CA GLY A 107 22.19 10.30 -1.45
C GLY A 107 23.38 9.48 -0.94
N GLY A 108 23.99 9.88 0.17
CA GLY A 108 25.18 9.27 0.76
C GLY A 108 26.50 9.77 0.17
N ALA A 109 26.49 10.81 -0.66
CA ALA A 109 27.69 11.33 -1.30
C ALA A 109 28.53 12.27 -0.41
N SER A 110 27.94 12.90 0.61
CA SER A 110 28.65 13.85 1.49
C SER A 110 29.48 13.19 2.60
N LEU A 111 29.40 11.88 2.78
CA LEU A 111 30.12 11.13 3.81
C LEU A 111 31.52 10.65 3.38
N ARG A 112 32.09 11.26 2.33
CA ARG A 112 33.42 10.90 1.78
C ARG A 112 34.51 11.89 2.15
#